data_AF-A0A3N5PNB4-F1
#
_entry.id   AF-A0A3N5PNB4-F1
#
_cell.length_a   1.000
_cell.length_b   1.000
_cell.length_c   1.000
_cell.angle_alpha   90.00
_cell.angle_beta   90.00
_cell.angle_gamma   90.00
#
_symmetry.space_group_name_H-M   'P 1'
#
loop_
_entity.id
_entity.type
_entity.pdbx_description
1 polymer ?
#
loop_
_entity_poly.entity_id
_entity_poly.type
_entity_poly.pdbx_seq_one_letter_code
_entity_poly.pdbx_strand_id
1 'polypeptide(L)'
;MRSLQPAIAEAHGWPTKRRWISRMPGRATSARPSFWSACTTYAPERRRGAPRGRSSMLPRIFFGAVFLLIGAIFLFIGGRTFLDEQLYQQRGVRAPAVVTGKALRLATSHSATSYEISYRVNPAEGTPFEQTESVDVHLWERIERDSPLVVEHVLGQPESARVVLERSDQTTEMAFALSTGGVLALIGLFVILKGGRWLSSSGGGASIPADAAAPAVAVPFGEASSVPVAHQRSFWPLARKSFGFWFGGISLLVGLPWFVVNGVIPFYADWRFAQEGRSAQGVVLTKEIRRSGNTRSETLHYEVTYRFAVSGETIEGRDELSLGDWGRLIERESADVLYRPQKPSSNRLAGDRPWLKKTFFGLLGLVFAVVGSTVFVRAVRNARLEWHLRQHGVRTQGTVTELQDLNLKLNGAHQWRLHYDYRDFHGHRHVKTFDMPQDEAQGWNVGDVGSVLYDPTRSTDAVWLGREKT
;
A
#
# COMPACT_ATOMS: atom_id res chain seq x y z
N MET A 1 -14.31 64.82 6.20
CA MET A 1 -15.72 64.94 5.74
C MET A 1 -15.83 64.12 4.46
N ARG A 2 -16.61 63.06 4.26
CA ARG A 2 -17.72 62.41 4.96
C ARG A 2 -17.49 60.89 4.89
N SER A 3 -17.75 60.20 5.99
CA SER A 3 -17.82 58.73 6.08
C SER A 3 -19.18 58.26 5.59
N LEU A 4 -19.21 57.24 4.72
CA LEU A 4 -20.40 56.49 4.38
C LEU A 4 -20.15 55.02 4.72
N GLN A 5 -20.72 54.58 5.84
CA GLN A 5 -21.00 53.17 6.13
C GLN A 5 -22.34 52.81 5.48
N PRO A 6 -22.48 51.60 4.91
CA PRO A 6 -23.77 50.95 4.82
C PRO A 6 -23.90 49.88 5.90
N ALA A 7 -24.96 50.02 6.68
CA ALA A 7 -25.52 48.97 7.53
C ALA A 7 -26.18 47.91 6.64
N ILE A 8 -25.82 46.65 6.85
CA ILE A 8 -26.59 45.50 6.35
C ILE A 8 -26.97 44.68 7.58
N ALA A 9 -28.24 44.78 7.93
CA ALA A 9 -28.93 43.88 8.84
C ALA A 9 -29.91 43.08 7.99
N GLU A 10 -29.75 41.76 7.90
CA GLU A 10 -30.87 40.91 7.53
C GLU A 10 -30.75 39.51 8.13
N ALA A 11 -31.85 39.10 8.75
CA ALA A 11 -32.03 37.92 9.54
C ALA A 11 -32.17 36.66 8.68
N HIS A 12 -31.49 35.58 9.08
CA HIS A 12 -31.90 34.24 8.69
C HIS A 12 -31.93 33.31 9.93
N GLY A 13 -33.15 33.06 10.39
CA GLY A 13 -33.46 32.08 11.42
C GLY A 13 -33.32 30.66 10.87
N TRP A 14 -32.59 29.82 11.61
CA TRP A 14 -32.47 28.39 11.36
C TRP A 14 -33.60 27.63 12.07
N PRO A 15 -34.29 26.68 11.40
CA PRO A 15 -35.28 25.85 12.07
C PRO A 15 -34.61 24.72 12.87
N THR A 16 -34.99 24.63 14.14
CA THR A 16 -34.62 23.59 15.09
C THR A 16 -35.16 22.22 14.65
N LYS A 17 -34.25 21.25 14.47
CA LYS A 17 -34.60 19.83 14.22
C LYS A 17 -35.32 19.24 15.43
N ARG A 18 -36.60 18.88 15.24
CA ARG A 18 -37.42 18.13 16.18
C ARG A 18 -36.87 16.72 16.40
N ARG A 19 -36.74 16.37 17.68
CA ARG A 19 -36.41 15.06 18.25
C ARG A 19 -37.57 14.10 18.01
N TRP A 20 -37.36 13.04 17.23
CA TRP A 20 -38.25 11.88 17.19
C TRP A 20 -37.75 10.85 18.22
N ILE A 21 -38.47 10.72 19.32
CA ILE A 21 -38.32 9.61 20.28
C ILE A 21 -39.54 8.71 20.05
N SER A 22 -39.37 7.64 19.30
CA SER A 22 -40.34 6.56 19.17
C SER A 22 -40.11 5.54 20.28
N ARG A 23 -41.10 5.47 21.19
CA ARG A 23 -41.32 4.39 22.15
C ARG A 23 -41.52 3.07 21.39
N MET A 24 -40.87 1.99 21.83
CA MET A 24 -41.34 0.63 21.56
C MET A 24 -41.89 0.00 22.85
N PRO A 25 -43.07 -0.65 22.79
CA PRO A 25 -43.67 -1.34 23.94
C PRO A 25 -43.12 -2.75 24.10
N GLY A 26 -43.16 -3.22 25.35
CA GLY A 26 -42.58 -4.47 25.81
C GLY A 26 -43.12 -5.74 25.15
N ARG A 27 -42.29 -6.77 25.17
CA ARG A 27 -42.67 -8.15 24.88
C ARG A 27 -42.61 -9.00 26.13
N ALA A 28 -43.71 -9.72 26.29
CA ALA A 28 -44.08 -10.61 27.37
C ALA A 28 -43.05 -11.71 27.65
N THR A 29 -42.88 -11.94 28.94
CA THR A 29 -42.47 -13.18 29.56
C THR A 29 -43.43 -14.31 29.18
N SER A 30 -42.92 -15.38 28.58
CA SER A 30 -43.63 -16.66 28.48
C SER A 30 -42.84 -17.76 29.16
N ALA A 31 -43.60 -18.60 29.83
CA ALA A 31 -43.18 -19.60 30.81
C ALA A 31 -42.57 -20.85 30.17
N ARG A 32 -41.79 -21.53 31.02
CA ARG A 32 -41.30 -22.92 30.85
C ARG A 32 -42.43 -23.88 30.47
N PRO A 33 -42.05 -24.98 29.81
CA PRO A 33 -42.37 -26.27 30.41
C PRO A 33 -41.13 -27.17 30.54
N SER A 34 -40.94 -27.66 31.75
CA SER A 34 -40.30 -28.95 32.05
C SER A 34 -41.15 -30.06 31.47
N PHE A 35 -40.54 -31.07 30.82
CA PHE A 35 -40.77 -32.50 31.03
C PHE A 35 -40.10 -33.34 29.92
N TRP A 36 -39.79 -34.60 30.26
CA TRP A 36 -39.34 -35.73 29.45
C TRP A 36 -37.82 -35.97 29.32
N SER A 37 -37.33 -36.67 30.33
CA SER A 37 -36.36 -37.75 30.22
C SER A 37 -36.74 -38.73 29.09
N ALA A 38 -35.83 -38.94 28.15
CA ALA A 38 -35.85 -40.11 27.27
C ALA A 38 -34.41 -40.65 27.16
N CYS A 39 -34.21 -41.87 27.65
CA CYS A 39 -33.02 -42.67 27.39
C CYS A 39 -32.96 -42.97 25.89
N THR A 40 -32.07 -42.29 25.16
CA THR A 40 -31.66 -42.69 23.82
C THR A 40 -30.46 -43.61 23.91
N THR A 41 -30.71 -44.88 23.61
CA THR A 41 -29.72 -45.92 23.34
C THR A 41 -28.77 -45.42 22.24
N TYR A 42 -27.50 -45.22 22.59
CA TYR A 42 -26.43 -44.78 21.70
C TYR A 42 -26.13 -45.88 20.68
N ALA A 43 -26.65 -45.74 19.46
CA ALA A 43 -26.19 -46.53 18.32
C ALA A 43 -24.83 -45.98 17.86
N PRO A 44 -23.83 -46.82 17.54
CA PRO A 44 -22.55 -46.36 17.02
C PRO A 44 -22.77 -45.77 15.61
N GLU A 45 -22.90 -44.45 15.56
CA GLU A 45 -23.03 -43.69 14.34
C GLU A 45 -21.74 -43.85 13.51
N ARG A 46 -21.85 -44.59 12.40
CA ARG A 46 -20.80 -44.70 11.38
C ARG A 46 -20.33 -43.29 11.04
N ARG A 47 -19.14 -42.92 11.52
CA ARG A 47 -18.44 -41.66 11.20
C ARG A 47 -18.38 -41.51 9.69
N ARG A 48 -19.34 -40.81 9.10
CA ARG A 48 -19.27 -40.32 7.72
C ARG A 48 -18.05 -39.41 7.70
N GLY A 49 -17.06 -39.78 6.88
CA GLY A 49 -15.78 -39.07 6.80
C GLY A 49 -16.02 -37.57 6.70
N ALA A 50 -15.53 -36.84 7.70
CA ALA A 50 -15.58 -35.39 7.69
C ALA A 50 -14.96 -34.88 6.38
N PRO A 51 -15.63 -33.98 5.65
CA PRO A 51 -15.09 -33.46 4.40
C PRO A 51 -13.72 -32.83 4.68
N ARG A 52 -12.68 -33.36 4.03
CA ARG A 52 -11.31 -32.88 4.14
C ARG A 52 -11.31 -31.36 3.95
N GLY A 53 -10.97 -30.65 5.03
CA GLY A 53 -10.95 -29.19 5.08
C GLY A 53 -10.10 -28.64 3.93
N ARG A 54 -10.75 -27.88 3.04
CA ARG A 54 -10.09 -27.07 2.02
C ARG A 54 -9.24 -26.02 2.75
N SER A 55 -7.96 -26.35 2.94
CA SER A 55 -7.02 -25.54 3.70
C SER A 55 -6.77 -24.19 3.03
N SER A 56 -7.10 -23.12 3.76
CA SER A 56 -6.51 -21.75 3.84
C SER A 56 -5.80 -21.09 2.65
N MET A 57 -6.02 -21.52 1.41
CA MET A 57 -5.31 -21.04 0.23
C MET A 57 -5.82 -19.69 -0.28
N LEU A 58 -7.09 -19.38 0.00
CA LEU A 58 -7.80 -18.21 -0.53
C LEU A 58 -7.10 -16.86 -0.32
N PRO A 59 -6.58 -16.52 0.87
CA PRO A 59 -6.02 -15.19 1.11
C PRO A 59 -4.61 -15.02 0.57
N ARG A 60 -3.80 -16.08 0.47
CA ARG A 60 -2.49 -15.95 -0.21
C ARG A 60 -2.71 -15.63 -1.68
N ILE A 61 -3.68 -16.30 -2.31
CA ILE A 61 -4.11 -16.01 -3.67
C ILE A 61 -4.70 -14.60 -3.75
N PHE A 62 -5.55 -14.19 -2.79
CA PHE A 62 -6.12 -12.84 -2.75
C PHE A 62 -5.06 -11.74 -2.65
N PHE A 63 -4.10 -11.85 -1.72
CA PHE A 63 -3.01 -10.89 -1.60
C PHE A 63 -2.15 -10.86 -2.85
N GLY A 64 -1.78 -12.03 -3.38
CA GLY A 64 -1.07 -12.11 -4.65
C GLY A 64 -1.83 -11.44 -5.80
N ALA A 65 -3.15 -11.64 -5.87
CA ALA A 65 -4.02 -11.02 -6.87
C ALA A 65 -4.14 -9.50 -6.70
N VAL A 66 -4.21 -8.98 -5.47
CA VAL A 66 -4.23 -7.54 -5.21
C VAL A 66 -2.94 -6.88 -5.66
N PHE A 67 -1.78 -7.44 -5.29
CA PHE A 67 -0.48 -6.93 -5.73
C PHE A 67 -0.31 -7.00 -7.25
N LEU A 68 -0.76 -8.11 -7.85
CA LEU A 68 -0.73 -8.29 -9.29
C LEU A 68 -1.66 -7.30 -10.00
N LEU A 69 -2.84 -7.02 -9.45
CA LEU A 69 -3.79 -6.04 -9.99
C LEU A 69 -3.21 -4.63 -9.93
N ILE A 70 -2.71 -4.20 -8.76
CA ILE A 70 -2.08 -2.88 -8.61
C ILE A 70 -0.89 -2.77 -9.55
N GLY A 71 -0.01 -3.77 -9.57
CA GLY A 71 1.13 -3.83 -10.48
C GLY A 71 0.73 -3.75 -11.95
N ALA A 72 -0.32 -4.47 -12.34
CA ALA A 72 -0.85 -4.45 -13.71
C ALA A 72 -1.44 -3.08 -14.10
N ILE A 73 -2.09 -2.37 -13.17
CA ILE A 73 -2.58 -1.01 -13.42
C ILE A 73 -1.40 -0.07 -13.71
N PHE A 74 -0.35 -0.11 -12.89
CA PHE A 74 0.85 0.71 -13.11
C PHE A 74 1.59 0.35 -14.40
N LEU A 75 1.74 -0.94 -14.70
CA LEU A 75 2.33 -1.41 -15.96
C LEU A 75 1.48 -1.03 -17.18
N PHE A 76 0.14 -1.05 -17.07
CA PHE A 76 -0.74 -0.63 -18.14
C PHE A 76 -0.61 0.87 -18.41
N ILE A 77 -0.60 1.69 -17.36
CA ILE A 77 -0.41 3.14 -17.48
C ILE A 77 0.96 3.44 -18.09
N GLY A 78 2.05 2.94 -17.49
CA GLY A 78 3.40 3.19 -17.99
C GLY A 78 3.68 2.56 -19.36
N GLY A 79 3.14 1.36 -19.61
CA GLY A 79 3.33 0.61 -20.86
C GLY A 79 2.62 1.25 -22.04
N ARG A 80 1.42 1.80 -21.82
CA ARG A 80 0.73 2.58 -22.87
C ARG A 80 1.54 3.81 -23.25
N THR A 81 2.00 4.59 -22.27
CA THR A 81 2.84 5.78 -22.52
C THR A 81 4.13 5.41 -23.25
N PHE A 82 4.75 4.28 -22.88
CA PHE A 82 5.95 3.78 -23.57
C PHE A 82 5.70 3.35 -25.00
N LEU A 83 4.60 2.62 -25.27
CA LEU A 83 4.24 2.17 -26.62
C LEU A 83 3.91 3.36 -27.52
N ASP A 84 3.15 4.33 -27.01
CA ASP A 84 2.85 5.56 -27.72
C ASP A 84 4.18 6.25 -28.10
N GLU A 85 5.11 6.41 -27.15
CA GLU A 85 6.42 7.01 -27.42
C GLU A 85 7.29 6.20 -28.38
N GLN A 86 7.27 4.86 -28.32
CA GLN A 86 7.96 4.00 -29.29
C GLN A 86 7.36 4.12 -30.70
N LEU A 87 6.04 4.23 -30.83
CA LEU A 87 5.38 4.44 -32.11
C LEU A 87 5.83 5.75 -32.75
N TYR A 88 5.91 6.83 -31.97
CA TYR A 88 6.48 8.10 -32.48
C TYR A 88 7.96 7.99 -32.80
N GLN A 89 8.77 7.28 -32.01
CA GLN A 89 10.19 7.10 -32.33
C GLN A 89 10.43 6.31 -33.63
N GLN A 90 9.58 5.33 -33.92
CA GLN A 90 9.74 4.47 -35.10
C GLN A 90 9.05 5.01 -36.35
N ARG A 91 7.91 5.69 -36.19
CA ARG A 91 7.01 6.08 -37.29
C ARG A 91 6.59 7.55 -37.26
N GLY A 92 7.06 8.30 -36.27
CA GLY A 92 6.80 9.73 -36.16
C GLY A 92 7.46 10.46 -37.32
N VAL A 93 6.64 11.12 -38.12
CA VAL A 93 7.09 12.02 -39.17
C VAL A 93 6.83 13.44 -38.70
N ARG A 94 7.88 14.25 -38.73
CA ARG A 94 7.77 15.69 -38.46
C ARG A 94 7.22 16.37 -39.69
N ALA A 95 6.14 17.13 -39.51
CA ALA A 95 5.52 17.89 -40.58
C ALA A 95 5.38 19.36 -40.18
N PRO A 96 5.55 20.31 -41.12
CA PRO A 96 5.21 21.69 -40.89
C PRO A 96 3.68 21.80 -40.74
N ALA A 97 3.26 22.56 -39.75
CA ALA A 97 1.87 22.92 -39.57
C ALA A 97 1.75 24.42 -39.33
N VAL A 98 0.54 24.95 -39.53
CA VAL A 98 0.22 26.36 -39.34
C VAL A 98 -0.96 26.45 -38.39
N VAL A 99 -0.85 27.32 -37.38
CA VAL A 99 -1.91 27.47 -36.38
C VAL A 99 -3.11 28.18 -36.98
N THR A 100 -4.24 27.50 -37.06
CA THR A 100 -5.48 28.03 -37.64
C THR A 100 -6.35 28.74 -36.60
N GLY A 101 -6.21 28.39 -35.32
CA GLY A 101 -7.03 28.95 -34.25
C GLY A 101 -6.48 28.72 -32.85
N LYS A 102 -6.98 29.51 -31.91
CA LYS A 102 -6.73 29.38 -30.47
C LYS A 102 -8.06 29.48 -29.75
N ALA A 103 -8.32 28.56 -28.85
CA ALA A 103 -9.51 28.58 -28.02
C ALA A 103 -9.13 28.46 -26.54
N LEU A 104 -9.77 29.28 -25.71
CA LEU A 104 -9.74 29.15 -24.26
C LEU A 104 -11.07 28.57 -23.81
N ARG A 105 -11.08 27.32 -23.37
CA ARG A 105 -12.25 26.75 -22.69
C ARG A 105 -12.12 27.06 -21.21
N LEU A 106 -12.98 27.92 -20.68
CA LEU A 106 -12.95 28.24 -19.26
C LEU A 106 -13.37 27.02 -18.42
N ALA A 107 -12.80 26.91 -17.22
CA ALA A 107 -13.15 25.87 -16.27
C ALA A 107 -14.67 25.86 -16.00
N THR A 108 -15.25 24.67 -15.93
CA THR A 108 -16.59 24.48 -15.35
C THR A 108 -16.44 23.95 -13.93
N SER A 109 -17.54 23.76 -13.20
CA SER A 109 -17.51 23.12 -11.88
C SER A 109 -16.93 21.69 -11.88
N HIS A 110 -16.80 21.07 -13.06
CA HIS A 110 -16.34 19.69 -13.23
C HIS A 110 -15.18 19.55 -14.23
N SER A 111 -14.68 20.65 -14.80
CA SER A 111 -13.57 20.63 -15.77
C SER A 111 -12.61 21.78 -15.50
N ALA A 112 -11.32 21.54 -15.64
CA ALA A 112 -10.33 22.61 -15.64
C ALA A 112 -10.54 23.54 -16.86
N THR A 113 -10.01 24.76 -16.79
CA THR A 113 -9.79 25.57 -18.01
C THR A 113 -8.99 24.70 -18.99
N SER A 114 -9.11 24.83 -20.30
CA SER A 114 -8.29 24.16 -21.33
C SER A 114 -7.83 25.18 -22.37
N TYR A 115 -6.54 25.13 -22.69
CA TYR A 115 -5.90 25.97 -23.71
C TYR A 115 -5.76 25.12 -24.96
N GLU A 116 -6.67 25.31 -25.90
CA GLU A 116 -6.70 24.54 -27.14
C GLU A 116 -6.06 25.38 -28.25
N ILE A 117 -5.20 24.75 -29.05
CA ILE A 117 -4.79 25.29 -30.34
C ILE A 117 -5.37 24.41 -31.44
N SER A 118 -5.86 25.03 -32.50
CA SER A 118 -6.21 24.36 -33.74
C SER A 118 -5.10 24.65 -34.75
N TYR A 119 -4.60 23.61 -35.42
CA TYR A 119 -3.56 23.75 -36.43
C TYR A 119 -3.86 22.88 -37.64
N ARG A 120 -3.44 23.36 -38.81
CA ARG A 120 -3.49 22.63 -40.07
C ARG A 120 -2.12 22.08 -40.40
N VAL A 121 -2.03 20.77 -40.49
CA VAL A 121 -0.82 20.06 -40.90
C VAL A 121 -0.81 19.93 -42.42
N ASN A 122 0.31 20.30 -43.04
CA ASN A 122 0.54 20.09 -44.46
C ASN A 122 1.64 19.03 -44.63
N PRO A 123 1.30 17.74 -44.54
CA PRO A 123 2.29 16.68 -44.68
C PRO A 123 2.86 16.70 -46.11
N ALA A 124 4.14 16.33 -46.26
CA ALA A 124 4.79 16.26 -47.57
C ALA A 124 4.09 15.26 -48.50
N GLU A 125 3.50 14.22 -47.91
CA GLU A 125 2.70 13.20 -48.58
C GLU A 125 1.35 13.09 -47.86
N GLY A 126 0.25 13.41 -48.53
CA GLY A 126 -1.12 13.26 -48.01
C GLY A 126 -2.01 14.49 -48.12
N THR A 127 -3.27 14.34 -47.73
CA THR A 127 -4.23 15.46 -47.66
C THR A 127 -3.98 16.27 -46.39
N PRO A 128 -3.95 17.62 -46.46
CA PRO A 128 -3.91 18.46 -45.27
C PRO A 128 -5.06 18.11 -44.33
N PHE A 129 -4.78 18.13 -43.03
CA PHE A 129 -5.78 17.88 -42.01
C PHE A 129 -5.65 18.91 -40.90
N GLU A 130 -6.77 19.14 -40.20
CA GLU A 130 -6.84 20.10 -39.10
C GLU A 130 -7.10 19.33 -37.81
N GLN A 131 -6.34 19.68 -36.77
CA GLN A 131 -6.44 19.04 -35.46
C GLN A 131 -6.49 20.12 -34.39
N THR A 132 -7.22 19.81 -33.32
CA THR A 132 -7.23 20.63 -32.10
C THR A 132 -6.58 19.84 -30.98
N GLU A 133 -5.58 20.44 -30.34
CA GLU A 133 -4.85 19.84 -29.23
C GLU A 133 -4.89 20.78 -28.03
N SER A 134 -5.08 20.20 -26.84
CA SER A 134 -4.91 20.94 -25.58
C SER A 134 -3.42 21.03 -25.29
N VAL A 135 -2.91 22.24 -25.17
CA VAL A 135 -1.48 22.51 -24.99
C VAL A 135 -1.22 23.21 -23.67
N ASP A 136 0.05 23.18 -23.28
CA ASP A 136 0.55 23.93 -22.14
C ASP A 136 0.33 25.44 -22.36
N VAL A 137 0.07 26.20 -21.28
CA VAL A 137 -0.23 27.63 -21.41
C VAL A 137 0.93 28.41 -22.01
N HIS A 138 2.20 28.04 -21.77
CA HIS A 138 3.35 28.74 -22.37
C HIS A 138 3.44 28.54 -23.85
N LEU A 139 3.05 27.36 -24.33
CA LEU A 139 2.91 27.18 -25.75
C LEU A 139 1.78 28.05 -26.28
N TRP A 140 0.60 27.94 -25.66
CA TRP A 140 -0.59 28.64 -26.12
C TRP A 140 -0.35 30.14 -26.18
N GLU A 141 0.29 30.75 -25.19
CA GLU A 141 0.58 32.19 -25.15
C GLU A 141 1.62 32.62 -26.20
N ARG A 142 2.68 31.83 -26.41
CA ARG A 142 3.75 32.15 -27.37
C ARG A 142 3.34 31.97 -28.83
N ILE A 143 2.38 31.10 -29.08
CA ILE A 143 1.93 30.78 -30.42
C ILE A 143 0.88 31.79 -30.89
N GLU A 144 1.07 32.35 -32.09
CA GLU A 144 0.11 33.24 -32.74
C GLU A 144 -0.68 32.50 -33.82
N ARG A 145 -1.84 33.05 -34.21
CA ARG A 145 -2.56 32.54 -35.39
C ARG A 145 -1.67 32.72 -36.63
N ASP A 146 -1.72 31.75 -37.52
CA ASP A 146 -0.90 31.65 -38.72
C ASP A 146 0.61 31.47 -38.46
N SER A 147 1.02 31.26 -37.20
CA SER A 147 2.41 30.94 -36.88
C SER A 147 2.78 29.52 -37.32
N PRO A 148 4.00 29.31 -37.83
CA PRO A 148 4.48 27.99 -38.18
C PRO A 148 4.80 27.19 -36.91
N LEU A 149 4.40 25.92 -36.88
CA LEU A 149 4.80 24.96 -35.86
C LEU A 149 5.33 23.67 -36.50
N VAL A 150 6.04 22.88 -35.71
CA VAL A 150 6.43 21.53 -36.08
C VAL A 150 5.60 20.55 -35.25
N VAL A 151 4.82 19.72 -35.94
CA VAL A 151 4.11 18.61 -35.32
C VAL A 151 4.80 17.31 -35.67
N GLU A 152 4.69 16.34 -34.77
CA GLU A 152 5.05 14.96 -35.03
C GLU A 152 3.76 14.14 -35.06
N HIS A 153 3.58 13.34 -36.11
CA HIS A 153 2.41 12.49 -36.26
C HIS A 153 2.83 11.12 -36.77
N VAL A 154 2.05 10.09 -36.48
CA VAL A 154 2.29 8.74 -37.00
C VAL A 154 1.69 8.62 -38.40
N LEU A 155 2.49 8.12 -39.35
CA LEU A 155 2.04 7.94 -40.74
C LEU A 155 0.75 7.10 -40.80
N GLY A 156 -0.30 7.64 -41.44
CA GLY A 156 -1.60 6.98 -41.57
C GLY A 156 -2.54 7.13 -40.35
N GLN A 157 -2.15 7.85 -39.30
CA GLN A 157 -2.97 8.18 -38.13
C GLN A 157 -2.90 9.69 -37.85
N PRO A 158 -3.56 10.54 -38.67
CA PRO A 158 -3.49 11.99 -38.52
C PRO A 158 -3.97 12.47 -37.14
N GLU A 159 -4.91 11.75 -36.50
CA GLU A 159 -5.40 12.03 -35.14
C GLU A 159 -4.35 11.86 -34.03
N SER A 160 -3.19 11.31 -34.36
CA SER A 160 -2.03 11.20 -33.47
C SER A 160 -1.08 12.39 -33.58
N ALA A 161 -1.37 13.45 -34.35
CA ALA A 161 -0.43 14.57 -34.39
C ALA A 161 -0.33 15.21 -33.00
N ARG A 162 0.89 15.44 -32.55
CA ARG A 162 1.23 16.15 -31.31
C ARG A 162 2.24 17.24 -31.60
N VAL A 163 2.13 18.38 -30.91
CA VAL A 163 3.15 19.43 -31.04
C VAL A 163 4.48 18.98 -30.44
N VAL A 164 5.57 19.11 -31.20
CA VAL A 164 6.93 18.78 -30.73
C VAL A 164 7.42 19.91 -29.83
N LEU A 165 7.15 19.80 -28.54
CA LEU A 165 7.72 20.69 -27.52
C LEU A 165 8.73 19.99 -26.65
N GLU A 166 9.55 20.83 -26.01
CA GLU A 166 10.58 20.48 -25.05
C GLU A 166 10.12 19.29 -24.20
N ARG A 167 10.75 18.13 -24.46
CA ARG A 167 10.38 16.79 -24.00
C ARG A 167 10.53 16.70 -22.48
N SER A 168 9.68 17.39 -21.72
CA SER A 168 9.82 17.54 -20.27
C SER A 168 9.18 16.36 -19.53
N ASP A 169 9.98 15.73 -18.67
CA ASP A 169 9.67 14.88 -17.53
C ASP A 169 8.74 13.66 -17.65
N GLN A 170 8.05 13.42 -18.77
CA GLN A 170 7.25 12.20 -18.98
C GLN A 170 8.08 10.91 -18.90
N THR A 171 9.38 10.98 -19.22
CA THR A 171 10.30 9.85 -19.09
C THR A 171 10.49 9.42 -17.64
N THR A 172 10.53 10.37 -16.69
CA THR A 172 10.69 10.11 -15.26
C THR A 172 9.44 9.45 -14.68
N GLU A 173 8.25 9.96 -15.04
CA GLU A 173 6.97 9.38 -14.63
C GLU A 173 6.77 7.97 -15.21
N MET A 174 7.12 7.78 -16.49
CA MET A 174 7.05 6.48 -17.15
C MET A 174 7.99 5.46 -16.50
N ALA A 175 9.25 5.85 -16.26
CA ALA A 175 10.23 4.98 -15.60
C ALA A 175 9.77 4.58 -14.18
N PHE A 176 9.17 5.52 -13.45
CA PHE A 176 8.60 5.24 -12.13
C PHE A 176 7.41 4.28 -12.18
N ALA A 177 6.45 4.52 -13.08
CA ALA A 177 5.26 3.67 -13.21
C ALA A 177 5.62 2.24 -13.64
N LEU A 178 6.51 2.10 -14.61
CA LEU A 178 6.97 0.79 -15.09
C LEU A 178 7.77 0.02 -14.04
N SER A 179 8.69 0.69 -13.33
CA SER A 179 9.49 0.04 -12.28
C SER A 179 8.64 -0.39 -11.09
N THR A 180 7.78 0.51 -10.59
CA THR A 180 6.89 0.21 -9.46
C THR A 180 5.87 -0.86 -9.83
N GLY A 181 5.24 -0.74 -11.00
CA GLY A 181 4.29 -1.72 -11.51
C GLY A 181 4.92 -3.10 -11.69
N GLY A 182 6.13 -3.15 -12.27
CA GLY A 182 6.89 -4.38 -12.47
C GLY A 182 7.22 -5.09 -11.17
N VAL A 183 7.72 -4.36 -10.16
CA VAL A 183 8.03 -4.93 -8.85
C VAL A 183 6.78 -5.48 -8.17
N LEU A 184 5.67 -4.74 -8.16
CA LEU A 184 4.42 -5.19 -7.54
C LEU A 184 3.83 -6.40 -8.27
N ALA A 185 3.85 -6.42 -9.60
CA ALA A 185 3.40 -7.55 -10.40
C ALA A 185 4.23 -8.81 -10.15
N LEU A 186 5.56 -8.68 -10.08
CA LEU A 186 6.46 -9.80 -9.76
C LEU A 186 6.23 -10.33 -8.34
N ILE A 187 6.01 -9.46 -7.36
CA ILE A 187 5.64 -9.87 -5.99
C ILE A 187 4.31 -10.63 -6.01
N GLY A 188 3.28 -10.09 -6.68
CA GLY A 188 1.97 -10.73 -6.80
C GLY A 188 2.06 -12.11 -7.46
N LEU A 189 2.77 -12.21 -8.59
CA LEU A 189 2.99 -13.45 -9.32
C LEU A 189 3.77 -14.47 -8.48
N PHE A 190 4.82 -14.04 -7.78
CA PHE A 190 5.61 -14.91 -6.91
C PHE A 190 4.77 -15.50 -5.77
N VAL A 191 3.90 -14.69 -5.15
CA VAL A 191 2.98 -15.13 -4.09
C VAL A 191 1.99 -16.16 -4.63
N ILE A 192 1.43 -15.96 -5.83
CA ILE A 192 0.50 -16.90 -6.47
C ILE A 192 1.21 -18.23 -6.82
N LEU A 193 2.36 -18.17 -7.51
CA LEU A 193 3.10 -19.34 -7.96
C LEU A 193 3.63 -20.19 -6.80
N LYS A 194 4.13 -19.56 -5.74
CA LYS A 194 4.57 -20.27 -4.53
C LYS A 194 3.38 -20.78 -3.70
N GLY A 195 2.23 -20.12 -3.76
CA GLY A 195 0.99 -20.63 -3.20
C GLY A 195 0.53 -21.94 -3.86
N GLY A 196 0.68 -22.06 -5.19
CA GLY A 196 0.23 -23.23 -5.96
C GLY A 196 1.11 -24.48 -5.84
N ARG A 197 2.44 -24.32 -5.71
CA ARG A 197 3.38 -25.47 -5.70
C ARG A 197 3.28 -26.40 -4.47
N TRP A 198 2.52 -26.03 -3.44
CA TRP A 198 2.30 -26.89 -2.27
C TRP A 198 1.16 -27.91 -2.46
N LEU A 199 0.36 -27.79 -3.52
CA LEU A 199 -0.73 -28.72 -3.85
C LEU A 199 -0.26 -30.08 -4.38
N SER A 200 0.95 -30.19 -4.93
CA SER A 200 1.37 -31.38 -5.68
C SER A 200 2.18 -32.41 -4.88
N SER A 201 2.46 -32.19 -3.59
CA SER A 201 3.32 -33.10 -2.81
C SER A 201 2.62 -33.93 -1.72
N SER A 202 1.28 -34.00 -1.68
CA SER A 202 0.54 -34.72 -0.63
C SER A 202 -0.23 -35.96 -1.11
N GLY A 203 0.00 -36.42 -2.34
CA GLY A 203 -0.70 -37.56 -2.95
C GLY A 203 -0.04 -38.93 -2.84
N GLY A 204 1.02 -39.09 -2.03
CA GLY A 204 1.74 -40.36 -1.86
C GLY A 204 1.44 -41.06 -0.54
N GLY A 205 0.17 -41.20 -0.18
CA GLY A 205 -0.23 -42.01 0.97
C GLY A 205 -0.17 -43.48 0.60
N ALA A 206 0.98 -44.13 0.83
CA ALA A 206 1.05 -45.59 0.87
C ALA A 206 0.07 -46.08 1.94
N SER A 207 -0.95 -46.82 1.52
CA SER A 207 -1.88 -47.51 2.39
C SER A 207 -1.09 -48.51 3.24
N ILE A 208 -0.94 -48.22 4.53
CA ILE A 208 -0.47 -49.19 5.51
C ILE A 208 -1.56 -50.26 5.63
N PRO A 209 -1.27 -51.55 5.37
CA PRO A 209 -2.25 -52.62 5.57
C PRO A 209 -2.59 -52.69 7.06
N ALA A 210 -3.90 -52.61 7.33
CA ALA A 210 -4.46 -52.68 8.65
C ALA A 210 -4.61 -54.15 9.07
N ASP A 211 -3.56 -54.76 9.61
CA ASP A 211 -3.64 -56.04 10.31
C ASP A 211 -2.43 -56.23 11.24
N ALA A 212 -2.55 -55.80 12.51
CA ALA A 212 -1.81 -56.33 13.66
C ALA A 212 -2.28 -55.64 14.95
N ALA A 213 -3.31 -56.19 15.59
CA ALA A 213 -3.67 -55.83 16.96
C ALA A 213 -2.69 -56.50 17.92
N ALA A 214 -1.73 -55.73 18.46
CA ALA A 214 -0.85 -56.18 19.53
C ALA A 214 -1.41 -55.78 20.91
N PRO A 215 -1.32 -56.64 21.94
CA PRO A 215 -1.83 -56.36 23.27
C PRO A 215 -1.01 -55.28 24.00
N ALA A 216 -1.72 -54.41 24.73
CA ALA A 216 -1.16 -53.34 25.53
C ALA A 216 -0.32 -53.89 26.70
N VAL A 217 1.00 -53.74 26.60
CA VAL A 217 1.94 -53.97 27.70
C VAL A 217 2.24 -52.62 28.34
N ALA A 218 1.97 -52.53 29.65
CA ALA A 218 2.33 -51.37 30.47
C ALA A 218 3.85 -51.25 30.56
N VAL A 219 4.42 -50.20 29.94
CA VAL A 219 5.86 -49.92 29.99
C VAL A 219 6.15 -49.16 31.29
N PRO A 220 7.06 -49.67 32.15
CA PRO A 220 7.47 -48.96 33.36
C PRO A 220 8.23 -47.68 32.99
N PHE A 221 8.03 -46.62 33.79
CA PHE A 221 8.80 -45.36 33.76
C PHE A 221 10.30 -45.65 33.98
N GLY A 222 11.03 -45.96 32.90
CA GLY A 222 12.44 -46.29 32.93
C GLY A 222 13.19 -45.52 31.85
N GLU A 223 14.17 -44.72 32.29
CA GLU A 223 15.19 -44.01 31.53
C GLU A 223 14.71 -43.21 30.30
N ALA A 224 14.75 -41.88 30.44
CA ALA A 224 14.54 -40.89 29.39
C ALA A 224 15.51 -41.14 28.22
N SER A 225 15.10 -42.01 27.30
CA SER A 225 15.81 -42.30 26.07
C SER A 225 15.79 -41.03 25.24
N SER A 226 16.95 -40.38 25.11
CA SER A 226 17.13 -39.16 24.34
C SER A 226 17.00 -39.48 22.85
N VAL A 227 15.76 -39.53 22.35
CA VAL A 227 15.48 -39.68 20.92
C VAL A 227 16.21 -38.55 20.18
N PRO A 228 17.14 -38.85 19.27
CA PRO A 228 17.90 -37.81 18.58
C PRO A 228 16.95 -36.97 17.72
N VAL A 229 16.71 -35.74 18.16
CA VAL A 229 15.88 -34.78 17.43
C VAL A 229 16.60 -34.44 16.13
N ALA A 230 16.00 -34.84 15.00
CA ALA A 230 16.50 -34.54 13.67
C ALA A 230 16.80 -33.03 13.56
N HIS A 231 18.09 -32.70 13.45
CA HIS A 231 18.58 -31.33 13.48
C HIS A 231 18.02 -30.53 12.30
N GLN A 232 16.97 -29.75 12.52
CA GLN A 232 16.53 -28.73 11.58
C GLN A 232 17.53 -27.57 11.64
N ARG A 233 18.57 -27.62 10.79
CA ARG A 233 19.74 -26.73 10.89
C ARG A 233 19.48 -25.26 10.53
N SER A 234 18.35 -24.90 9.93
CA SER A 234 18.13 -23.53 9.43
C SER A 234 16.92 -22.84 10.02
N PHE A 235 17.11 -21.55 10.33
CA PHE A 235 16.07 -20.60 10.77
C PHE A 235 15.07 -20.25 9.64
N TRP A 236 15.56 -20.20 8.40
CA TRP A 236 14.81 -19.73 7.24
C TRP A 236 13.49 -20.44 6.95
N PRO A 237 13.35 -21.78 7.08
CA PRO A 237 12.08 -22.46 6.89
C PRO A 237 11.01 -22.05 7.89
N LEU A 238 11.40 -21.71 9.14
CA LEU A 238 10.47 -21.25 10.17
C LEU A 238 10.03 -19.81 9.90
N ALA A 239 11.01 -18.92 9.63
CA ALA A 239 10.73 -17.53 9.30
C ALA A 239 9.83 -17.39 8.05
N ARG A 240 10.12 -18.14 6.98
CA ARG A 240 9.35 -18.08 5.72
C ARG A 240 7.92 -18.61 5.84
N LYS A 241 7.60 -19.42 6.84
CA LYS A 241 6.23 -19.90 7.13
C LYS A 241 5.40 -18.84 7.85
N SER A 242 6.05 -17.95 8.60
CA SER A 242 5.36 -16.88 9.33
C SER A 242 4.83 -15.82 8.36
N PHE A 243 3.52 -15.60 8.36
CA PHE A 243 2.88 -14.52 7.61
C PHE A 243 3.47 -13.15 8.00
N GLY A 244 3.67 -12.92 9.30
CA GLY A 244 4.19 -11.65 9.81
C GLY A 244 5.61 -11.33 9.30
N PHE A 245 6.41 -12.34 9.00
CA PHE A 245 7.74 -12.14 8.41
C PHE A 245 7.64 -11.54 7.00
N TRP A 246 6.79 -12.08 6.14
CA TRP A 246 6.62 -11.58 4.78
C TRP A 246 5.88 -10.25 4.74
N PHE A 247 4.74 -10.16 5.43
CA PHE A 247 3.96 -8.94 5.47
C PHE A 247 4.77 -7.79 6.06
N GLY A 248 5.37 -8.00 7.24
CA GLY A 248 6.19 -6.99 7.89
C GLY A 248 7.40 -6.60 7.06
N GLY A 249 8.08 -7.58 6.43
CA GLY A 249 9.24 -7.34 5.59
C GLY A 249 8.92 -6.51 4.34
N ILE A 250 7.84 -6.83 3.61
CA ILE A 250 7.42 -6.06 2.42
C ILE A 250 6.95 -4.66 2.81
N SER A 251 6.11 -4.55 3.85
CA SER A 251 5.64 -3.24 4.32
C SER A 251 6.79 -2.34 4.78
N LEU A 252 7.82 -2.91 5.43
CA LEU A 252 9.03 -2.18 5.80
C LEU A 252 9.84 -1.75 4.58
N LEU A 253 10.03 -2.65 3.62
CA LEU A 253 10.82 -2.41 2.41
C LEU A 253 10.20 -1.34 1.50
N VAL A 254 8.87 -1.23 1.46
CA VAL A 254 8.17 -0.18 0.70
C VAL A 254 8.01 1.10 1.54
N GLY A 255 7.60 0.96 2.81
CA GLY A 255 7.30 2.10 3.67
C GLY A 255 8.51 2.95 4.02
N LEU A 256 9.68 2.34 4.26
CA LEU A 256 10.88 3.06 4.69
C LEU A 256 11.44 3.97 3.57
N PRO A 257 11.70 3.49 2.33
CA PRO A 257 12.11 4.38 1.24
C PRO A 257 11.08 5.46 0.95
N TRP A 258 9.79 5.12 0.98
CA TRP A 258 8.71 6.08 0.77
C TRP A 258 8.73 7.21 1.82
N PHE A 259 8.89 6.86 3.09
CA PHE A 259 9.02 7.81 4.20
C PHE A 259 10.26 8.72 4.05
N VAL A 260 11.40 8.14 3.66
CA VAL A 260 12.63 8.91 3.49
C VAL A 260 12.51 9.90 2.32
N VAL A 261 12.06 9.43 1.17
CA VAL A 261 11.98 10.25 -0.07
C VAL A 261 10.90 11.32 0.02
N ASN A 262 9.71 10.99 0.52
CA ASN A 262 8.58 11.94 0.52
C ASN A 262 8.43 12.70 1.85
N GLY A 263 9.03 12.21 2.94
CA GLY A 263 8.95 12.81 4.26
C GLY A 263 10.25 13.48 4.68
N VAL A 264 11.29 12.68 4.94
CA VAL A 264 12.54 13.15 5.57
C VAL A 264 13.29 14.15 4.70
N ILE A 265 13.49 13.86 3.40
CA ILE A 265 14.25 14.73 2.49
C ILE A 265 13.57 16.10 2.32
N PRO A 266 12.27 16.19 1.95
CA PRO A 266 11.60 17.47 1.81
C PRO A 266 11.50 18.23 3.13
N PHE A 267 11.24 17.54 4.25
CA PHE A 267 11.19 18.17 5.56
C PHE A 267 12.55 18.76 5.97
N TYR A 268 13.64 18.04 5.73
CA TYR A 268 14.99 18.55 6.00
C TYR A 268 15.32 19.77 5.14
N ALA A 269 14.92 19.76 3.86
CA ALA A 269 15.05 20.94 3.00
C ALA A 269 14.27 22.13 3.56
N ASP A 270 13.01 21.92 3.94
CA ASP A 270 12.14 22.96 4.52
C ASP A 270 12.68 23.50 5.86
N TRP A 271 13.15 22.61 6.75
CA TRP A 271 13.79 22.97 8.02
C TRP A 271 15.06 23.80 7.78
N ARG A 272 15.87 23.40 6.81
CA ARG A 272 17.11 24.11 6.47
C ARG A 272 16.84 25.50 5.90
N PHE A 273 15.82 25.65 5.06
CA PHE A 273 15.36 26.97 4.61
C PHE A 273 14.82 27.82 5.76
N ALA A 274 14.17 27.23 6.76
CA ALA A 274 13.70 27.97 7.93
C ALA A 274 14.86 28.48 8.82
N GLN A 275 15.97 27.74 8.89
CA GLN A 275 17.14 28.11 9.70
C GLN A 275 18.10 29.06 8.97
N GLU A 276 18.38 28.78 7.70
CA GLU A 276 19.41 29.49 6.91
C GLU A 276 18.83 30.54 5.96
N GLY A 277 17.51 30.51 5.73
CA GLY A 277 16.85 31.36 4.74
C GLY A 277 16.97 32.84 5.09
N ARG A 278 17.33 33.64 4.09
CA ARG A 278 17.22 35.09 4.14
C ARG A 278 16.20 35.55 3.14
N SER A 279 15.46 36.60 3.49
CA SER A 279 14.53 37.24 2.57
C SER A 279 15.26 38.30 1.74
N ALA A 280 14.95 38.35 0.45
CA ALA A 280 15.28 39.45 -0.45
C ALA A 280 14.02 39.86 -1.22
N GLN A 281 13.93 41.11 -1.63
CA GLN A 281 12.88 41.51 -2.57
C GLN A 281 13.26 41.03 -3.98
N GLY A 282 12.39 40.23 -4.57
CA GLY A 282 12.41 39.89 -5.98
C GLY A 282 11.29 40.58 -6.73
N VAL A 283 11.32 40.48 -8.05
CA VAL A 283 10.24 40.90 -8.94
C VAL A 283 9.69 39.66 -9.63
N VAL A 284 8.37 39.48 -9.60
CA VAL A 284 7.70 38.42 -10.33
C VAL A 284 7.83 38.72 -11.83
N LEU A 285 8.43 37.82 -12.60
CA LEU A 285 8.61 38.00 -14.03
C LEU A 285 7.39 37.49 -14.80
N THR A 286 7.10 36.20 -14.64
CA THR A 286 6.01 35.52 -15.35
C THR A 286 5.27 34.59 -14.42
N LYS A 287 3.97 34.47 -14.65
CA LYS A 287 3.10 33.50 -13.99
C LYS A 287 2.61 32.49 -14.99
N GLU A 288 2.73 31.23 -14.62
CA GLU A 288 2.69 30.11 -15.52
C GLU A 288 1.71 29.07 -14.96
N ILE A 289 0.81 28.52 -15.79
CA ILE A 289 -0.10 27.43 -15.41
C ILE A 289 0.21 26.24 -16.31
N ARG A 290 1.04 25.33 -15.80
CA ARG A 290 1.40 24.12 -16.52
C ARG A 290 0.42 23.01 -16.23
N ARG A 291 0.17 22.18 -17.24
CA ARG A 291 -0.67 20.99 -17.09
C ARG A 291 0.19 19.76 -17.23
N SER A 292 0.11 18.88 -16.25
CA SER A 292 0.67 17.54 -16.37
C SER A 292 -0.45 16.52 -16.24
N GLY A 293 -0.52 15.59 -17.19
CA GLY A 293 -1.49 14.50 -17.17
C GLY A 293 -2.03 14.13 -18.55
N ASN A 294 -2.84 13.08 -18.59
CA ASN A 294 -3.56 12.66 -19.79
C ASN A 294 -4.99 13.22 -19.78
N THR A 295 -5.72 13.03 -20.89
CA THR A 295 -7.10 13.50 -21.08
C THR A 295 -8.11 13.04 -20.02
N ARG A 296 -7.76 12.08 -19.15
CA ARG A 296 -8.64 11.58 -18.07
C ARG A 296 -8.25 12.04 -16.67
N SER A 297 -7.05 12.58 -16.47
CA SER A 297 -6.56 13.03 -15.17
C SER A 297 -5.53 14.13 -15.37
N GLU A 298 -5.98 15.37 -15.43
CA GLU A 298 -5.15 16.55 -15.59
C GLU A 298 -4.84 17.16 -14.21
N THR A 299 -3.56 17.38 -13.92
CA THR A 299 -3.09 18.10 -12.73
C THR A 299 -2.58 19.47 -13.17
N LEU A 300 -3.08 20.52 -12.53
CA LEU A 300 -2.62 21.90 -12.76
C LEU A 300 -1.46 22.22 -11.83
N HIS A 301 -0.36 22.69 -12.40
CA HIS A 301 0.83 23.19 -11.74
C HIS A 301 0.88 24.70 -11.92
N TYR A 302 0.94 25.45 -10.83
CA TYR A 302 0.94 26.92 -10.88
C TYR A 302 2.36 27.42 -10.65
N GLU A 303 3.11 27.57 -11.72
CA GLU A 303 4.51 28.00 -11.70
C GLU A 303 4.65 29.52 -11.71
N VAL A 304 5.70 30.03 -11.10
CA VAL A 304 6.09 31.45 -11.15
C VAL A 304 7.57 31.55 -11.39
N THR A 305 7.95 32.37 -12.36
CA THR A 305 9.34 32.78 -12.58
C THR A 305 9.55 34.15 -11.96
N TYR A 306 10.61 34.32 -11.18
CA TYR A 306 10.91 35.57 -10.49
C TYR A 306 12.41 35.83 -10.51
N ARG A 307 12.78 37.08 -10.27
CA ARG A 307 14.18 37.51 -10.28
C ARG A 307 14.48 38.38 -9.08
N PHE A 308 15.61 38.14 -8.43
CA PHE A 308 16.04 38.88 -7.25
C PHE A 308 17.54 39.12 -7.30
N ALA A 309 18.03 40.09 -6.52
CA ALA A 309 19.44 40.45 -6.49
C ALA A 309 20.05 40.15 -5.12
N VAL A 310 21.22 39.50 -5.11
CA VAL A 310 21.99 39.21 -3.89
C VAL A 310 23.45 39.51 -4.17
N SER A 311 24.08 40.35 -3.34
CA SER A 311 25.50 40.70 -3.47
C SER A 311 25.89 41.26 -4.86
N GLY A 312 24.97 41.96 -5.52
CA GLY A 312 25.16 42.51 -6.87
C GLY A 312 24.93 41.51 -8.01
N GLU A 313 24.74 40.22 -7.71
CA GLU A 313 24.37 39.21 -8.69
C GLU A 313 22.85 39.11 -8.82
N THR A 314 22.34 39.03 -10.05
CA THR A 314 20.92 38.85 -10.33
C THR A 314 20.65 37.38 -10.60
N ILE A 315 19.71 36.80 -9.85
CA ILE A 315 19.38 35.38 -9.91
C ILE A 315 17.92 35.24 -10.32
N GLU A 316 17.68 34.33 -11.25
CA GLU A 316 16.36 33.92 -11.66
C GLU A 316 15.98 32.62 -10.94
N GLY A 317 14.77 32.59 -10.40
CA GLY A 317 14.19 31.47 -9.69
C GLY A 317 12.86 31.06 -10.30
N ARG A 318 12.51 29.79 -10.13
CA ARG A 318 11.21 29.24 -10.50
C ARG A 318 10.65 28.47 -9.31
N ASP A 319 9.36 28.65 -9.05
CA ASP A 319 8.67 27.98 -7.93
C ASP A 319 7.27 27.52 -8.35
N GLU A 320 6.80 26.43 -7.76
CA GLU A 320 5.45 25.88 -7.98
C GLU A 320 4.60 26.17 -6.75
N LEU A 321 3.51 26.90 -6.93
CA LEU A 321 2.67 27.42 -5.86
C LEU A 321 1.30 26.76 -5.83
N SER A 322 0.60 26.95 -4.71
CA SER A 322 -0.83 26.69 -4.67
C SER A 322 -1.59 27.71 -5.54
N LEU A 323 -2.75 27.35 -6.08
CA LEU A 323 -3.62 28.28 -6.83
C LEU A 323 -3.87 29.59 -6.05
N GLY A 324 -4.05 29.50 -4.73
CA GLY A 324 -4.31 30.65 -3.87
C GLY A 324 -3.11 31.58 -3.74
N ASP A 325 -1.91 31.03 -3.58
CA ASP A 325 -0.68 31.83 -3.45
C ASP A 325 -0.25 32.39 -4.81
N TRP A 326 -0.34 31.58 -5.86
CA TRP A 326 -0.14 32.02 -7.24
C TRP A 326 -1.08 33.17 -7.61
N GLY A 327 -2.37 33.08 -7.24
CA GLY A 327 -3.37 34.11 -7.54
C GLY A 327 -3.11 35.47 -6.86
N ARG A 328 -2.37 35.49 -5.75
CA ARG A 328 -2.02 36.73 -5.02
C ARG A 328 -0.83 37.47 -5.63
N LEU A 329 0.00 36.78 -6.40
CA LEU A 329 1.15 37.39 -7.04
C LEU A 329 0.72 38.16 -8.29
N ILE A 330 1.29 39.34 -8.48
CA ILE A 330 1.06 40.20 -9.65
C ILE A 330 2.37 40.27 -10.43
N GLU A 331 2.31 40.04 -11.74
CA GLU A 331 3.49 40.14 -12.60
C GLU A 331 4.07 41.56 -12.56
N ARG A 332 5.40 41.65 -12.57
CA ARG A 332 6.21 42.87 -12.45
C ARG A 332 6.11 43.57 -11.09
N GLU A 333 5.40 43.02 -10.13
CA GLU A 333 5.41 43.50 -8.75
C GLU A 333 6.48 42.81 -7.90
N SER A 334 6.83 43.48 -6.79
CA SER A 334 7.77 42.95 -5.82
C SER A 334 7.15 41.79 -5.04
N ALA A 335 7.90 40.70 -4.89
CA ALA A 335 7.55 39.58 -4.02
C ALA A 335 8.73 39.23 -3.12
N ASP A 336 8.43 38.77 -1.91
CA ASP A 336 9.45 38.31 -0.98
C ASP A 336 9.99 36.95 -1.44
N VAL A 337 11.30 36.87 -1.65
CA VAL A 337 12.03 35.65 -2.03
C VAL A 337 12.87 35.19 -0.85
N LEU A 338 12.68 33.93 -0.45
CA LEU A 338 13.54 33.25 0.51
C LEU A 338 14.64 32.50 -0.21
N TYR A 339 15.89 32.83 0.08
CA TYR A 339 17.05 32.17 -0.52
C TYR A 339 18.08 31.77 0.55
N ARG A 340 18.97 30.83 0.20
CA ARG A 340 20.06 30.40 1.08
C ARG A 340 21.36 31.15 0.75
N PRO A 341 21.98 31.88 1.69
CA PRO A 341 23.17 32.69 1.39
C PRO A 341 24.36 31.91 0.81
N GLN A 342 24.59 30.67 1.23
CA GLN A 342 25.68 29.83 0.75
C GLN A 342 25.39 29.18 -0.61
N LYS A 343 24.12 29.14 -1.02
CA LYS A 343 23.70 28.61 -2.32
C LYS A 343 22.48 29.39 -2.82
N PRO A 344 22.65 30.62 -3.33
CA PRO A 344 21.55 31.49 -3.73
C PRO A 344 20.63 30.92 -4.84
N SER A 345 21.13 29.96 -5.64
CA SER A 345 20.31 29.19 -6.59
C SER A 345 19.28 28.27 -5.91
N SER A 346 19.39 28.06 -4.60
CA SER A 346 18.36 27.43 -3.76
C SER A 346 17.48 28.55 -3.19
N ASN A 347 16.44 28.91 -3.94
CA ASN A 347 15.48 29.97 -3.62
C ASN A 347 14.03 29.48 -3.79
N ARG A 348 13.10 30.17 -3.12
CA ARG A 348 11.65 29.96 -3.20
C ARG A 348 10.90 31.24 -2.85
N LEU A 349 9.66 31.40 -3.30
CA LEU A 349 8.83 32.54 -2.91
C LEU A 349 8.34 32.38 -1.46
N ALA A 350 8.22 33.50 -0.74
CA ALA A 350 7.68 33.49 0.61
C ALA A 350 6.18 33.21 0.57
N GLY A 351 5.75 32.19 1.32
CA GLY A 351 4.33 31.82 1.43
C GLY A 351 3.98 30.45 0.85
N ASP A 352 4.87 29.82 0.11
CA ASP A 352 4.64 28.47 -0.41
C ASP A 352 4.49 27.45 0.75
N ARG A 353 3.35 26.75 0.78
CA ARG A 353 2.98 25.79 1.85
C ARG A 353 2.61 24.41 1.31
N PRO A 354 3.48 23.71 0.56
CA PRO A 354 3.24 22.35 0.09
C PRO A 354 3.48 21.32 1.21
N TRP A 355 3.69 21.79 2.45
CA TRP A 355 3.97 20.95 3.61
C TRP A 355 2.86 19.93 3.84
N LEU A 356 1.59 20.24 3.56
CA LEU A 356 0.50 19.30 3.82
C LEU A 356 0.63 18.01 2.98
N LYS A 357 0.93 18.12 1.68
CA LYS A 357 1.15 16.97 0.79
C LYS A 357 2.37 16.16 1.23
N LYS A 358 3.49 16.83 1.47
CA LYS A 358 4.75 16.23 1.95
C LYS A 358 4.53 15.50 3.29
N THR A 359 3.86 16.14 4.23
CA THR A 359 3.53 15.59 5.55
C THR A 359 2.57 14.42 5.45
N PHE A 360 1.53 14.48 4.61
CA PHE A 360 0.61 13.36 4.42
C PHE A 360 1.32 12.12 3.87
N PHE A 361 2.10 12.26 2.78
CA PHE A 361 2.82 11.13 2.19
C PHE A 361 3.94 10.62 3.09
N GLY A 362 4.65 11.51 3.78
CA GLY A 362 5.63 11.15 4.81
C GLY A 362 4.98 10.36 5.94
N LEU A 363 3.87 10.85 6.50
CA LEU A 363 3.15 10.18 7.60
C LEU A 363 2.62 8.81 7.17
N LEU A 364 2.09 8.70 5.95
CA LEU A 364 1.64 7.41 5.41
C LEU A 364 2.79 6.42 5.33
N GLY A 365 3.93 6.82 4.75
CA GLY A 365 5.15 5.99 4.71
C GLY A 365 5.62 5.57 6.11
N LEU A 366 5.59 6.51 7.06
CA LEU A 366 5.96 6.25 8.45
C LEU A 366 5.06 5.20 9.11
N VAL A 367 3.75 5.29 8.91
CA VAL A 367 2.78 4.31 9.45
C VAL A 367 3.10 2.91 8.90
N PHE A 368 3.32 2.78 7.59
CA PHE A 368 3.71 1.51 6.98
C PHE A 368 5.04 0.98 7.52
N ALA A 369 6.04 1.85 7.68
CA ALA A 369 7.34 1.48 8.23
C ALA A 369 7.25 1.01 9.69
N VAL A 370 6.48 1.70 10.53
CA VAL A 370 6.30 1.35 11.96
C VAL A 370 5.51 0.05 12.12
N VAL A 371 4.36 -0.07 11.44
CA VAL A 371 3.53 -1.29 11.50
C VAL A 371 4.31 -2.47 10.92
N GLY A 372 4.94 -2.28 9.75
CA GLY A 372 5.76 -3.29 9.09
C GLY A 372 6.91 -3.77 9.99
N SER A 373 7.69 -2.83 10.55
CA SER A 373 8.79 -3.12 11.48
C SER A 373 8.31 -3.92 12.69
N THR A 374 7.21 -3.49 13.30
CA THR A 374 6.70 -4.11 14.53
C THR A 374 6.26 -5.56 14.29
N VAL A 375 5.52 -5.80 13.20
CA VAL A 375 5.08 -7.15 12.81
C VAL A 375 6.28 -8.01 12.41
N PHE A 376 7.23 -7.45 11.66
CA PHE A 376 8.45 -8.15 11.23
C PHE A 376 9.31 -8.58 12.42
N VAL A 377 9.59 -7.66 13.36
CA VAL A 377 10.40 -7.95 14.55
C VAL A 377 9.74 -9.01 15.42
N ARG A 378 8.41 -8.95 15.62
CA ARG A 378 7.68 -10.00 16.34
C ARG A 378 7.78 -11.35 15.65
N ALA A 379 7.60 -11.40 14.33
CA ALA A 379 7.72 -12.65 13.57
C ALA A 379 9.14 -13.23 13.62
N VAL A 380 10.17 -12.40 13.49
CA VAL A 380 11.58 -12.82 13.60
C VAL A 380 11.90 -13.32 15.02
N ARG A 381 11.42 -12.63 16.06
CA ARG A 381 11.59 -13.08 17.46
C ARG A 381 10.94 -14.44 17.69
N ASN A 382 9.71 -14.65 17.24
CA ASN A 382 9.02 -15.92 17.38
C ASN A 382 9.72 -17.04 16.61
N ALA A 383 10.16 -16.78 15.38
CA ALA A 383 10.91 -17.76 14.58
C ALA A 383 12.27 -18.09 15.21
N ARG A 384 12.95 -17.10 15.81
CA ARG A 384 14.24 -17.29 16.50
C ARG A 384 14.05 -18.08 17.79
N LEU A 385 12.97 -17.83 18.53
CA LEU A 385 12.61 -18.58 19.72
C LEU A 385 12.33 -20.04 19.38
N GLU A 386 11.47 -20.30 18.40
CA GLU A 386 11.16 -21.66 17.96
C GLU A 386 12.41 -22.38 17.44
N TRP A 387 13.25 -21.69 16.66
CA TRP A 387 14.52 -22.24 16.20
C TRP A 387 15.45 -22.60 17.36
N HIS A 388 15.58 -21.72 18.35
CA HIS A 388 16.39 -21.97 19.54
C HIS A 388 15.87 -23.15 20.36
N LEU A 389 14.55 -23.23 20.59
CA LEU A 389 13.90 -24.33 21.31
C LEU A 389 14.01 -25.66 20.57
N ARG A 390 13.97 -25.66 19.24
CA ARG A 390 14.20 -26.88 18.44
C ARG A 390 15.64 -27.40 18.55
N GLN A 391 16.59 -26.53 18.89
CA GLN A 391 18.01 -26.90 19.02
C GLN A 391 18.40 -27.27 20.45
N HIS A 392 17.92 -26.51 21.44
CA HIS A 392 18.37 -26.61 22.84
C HIS A 392 17.23 -26.88 23.82
N GLY A 393 15.99 -26.92 23.35
CA GLY A 393 14.82 -27.07 24.22
C GLY A 393 14.70 -28.49 24.76
N VAL A 394 14.18 -28.59 25.98
CA VAL A 394 13.84 -29.87 26.62
C VAL A 394 12.41 -30.21 26.24
N ARG A 395 12.19 -31.46 25.80
CA ARG A 395 10.85 -31.97 25.49
C ARG A 395 10.15 -32.39 26.78
N THR A 396 8.91 -31.94 26.95
CA THR A 396 8.01 -32.34 28.04
C THR A 396 6.61 -32.59 27.48
N GLN A 397 5.74 -33.13 28.31
CA GLN A 397 4.32 -33.29 28.02
C GLN A 397 3.55 -32.10 28.57
N GLY A 398 2.69 -31.51 27.73
CA GLY A 398 1.74 -30.50 28.14
C GLY A 398 0.30 -31.01 28.02
N THR A 399 -0.56 -30.59 28.94
CA THR A 399 -1.98 -30.97 28.96
C THR A 399 -2.81 -29.81 28.44
N VAL A 400 -3.73 -30.09 27.51
CA VAL A 400 -4.68 -29.10 27.01
C VAL A 400 -5.66 -28.74 28.13
N THR A 401 -5.70 -27.47 28.51
CA THR A 401 -6.56 -26.98 29.59
C THR A 401 -7.84 -26.33 29.08
N GLU A 402 -7.76 -25.63 27.95
CA GLU A 402 -8.91 -24.95 27.34
C GLU A 402 -8.71 -24.80 25.82
N LEU A 403 -9.81 -24.86 25.07
CA LEU A 403 -9.86 -24.55 23.64
C LEU A 403 -10.86 -23.41 23.43
N GLN A 404 -10.36 -22.24 23.04
CA GLN A 404 -11.17 -21.03 22.87
C GLN A 404 -11.28 -20.66 21.38
N ASP A 405 -12.49 -20.49 20.86
CA ASP A 405 -12.69 -19.89 19.53
C ASP A 405 -12.43 -18.38 19.62
N LEU A 406 -11.52 -17.86 18.80
CA LEU A 406 -11.19 -16.43 18.78
C LEU A 406 -12.22 -15.59 18.02
N ASN A 407 -13.25 -16.21 17.43
CA ASN A 407 -14.19 -15.60 16.49
C ASN A 407 -13.49 -14.80 15.38
N LEU A 408 -12.25 -15.20 15.07
CA LEU A 408 -11.40 -14.57 14.08
C LEU A 408 -11.28 -15.53 12.90
N LYS A 409 -11.72 -15.08 11.72
CA LYS A 409 -11.55 -15.82 10.47
C LYS A 409 -10.26 -15.36 9.80
N LEU A 410 -9.18 -16.10 10.02
CA LEU A 410 -7.99 -16.00 9.20
C LEU A 410 -8.10 -17.02 8.09
N ASN A 411 -8.17 -16.53 6.87
CA ASN A 411 -8.17 -17.38 5.67
C ASN A 411 -9.41 -18.24 5.49
N GLY A 412 -10.57 -17.74 5.94
CA GLY A 412 -11.84 -18.46 5.89
C GLY A 412 -11.97 -19.57 6.94
N ALA A 413 -10.87 -19.91 7.63
CA ALA A 413 -10.87 -20.83 8.75
C ALA A 413 -11.02 -20.07 10.08
N HIS A 414 -11.88 -20.58 10.96
CA HIS A 414 -11.95 -20.11 12.33
C HIS A 414 -10.62 -20.41 13.02
N GLN A 415 -10.09 -19.41 13.74
CA GLN A 415 -8.89 -19.58 14.55
C GLN A 415 -9.29 -19.92 15.97
N TRP A 416 -8.61 -20.93 16.50
CA TRP A 416 -8.77 -21.40 17.86
C TRP A 416 -7.50 -21.13 18.64
N ARG A 417 -7.65 -20.84 19.93
CA ARG A 417 -6.57 -20.69 20.88
C ARG A 417 -6.59 -21.88 21.83
N LEU A 418 -5.53 -22.67 21.76
CA LEU A 418 -5.28 -23.77 22.68
C LEU A 418 -4.52 -23.23 23.88
N HIS A 419 -5.12 -23.31 25.06
CA HIS A 419 -4.46 -23.12 26.33
C HIS A 419 -3.95 -24.49 26.80
N TYR A 420 -2.69 -24.53 27.21
CA TYR A 420 -2.08 -25.73 27.76
C TYR A 420 -1.24 -25.37 28.97
N ASP A 421 -1.09 -26.35 29.85
CA ASP A 421 -0.08 -26.31 30.89
C ASP A 421 0.99 -27.36 30.65
N TYR A 422 2.16 -27.17 31.25
CA TYR A 422 3.20 -28.19 31.34
C TYR A 422 3.98 -27.98 32.63
N ARG A 423 4.74 -29.00 33.02
CA ARG A 423 5.69 -28.91 34.13
C ARG A 423 7.10 -28.86 33.59
N ASP A 424 7.90 -27.94 34.11
CA ASP A 424 9.34 -27.92 33.88
C ASP A 424 10.06 -28.99 34.70
N PHE A 425 11.38 -29.11 34.53
CA PHE A 425 12.19 -30.11 35.24
C PHE A 425 12.27 -29.89 36.76
N HIS A 426 11.92 -28.69 37.25
CA HIS A 426 11.79 -28.39 38.67
C HIS A 426 10.38 -28.69 39.20
N GLY A 427 9.46 -29.12 38.33
CA GLY A 427 8.07 -29.39 38.68
C GLY A 427 7.18 -28.15 38.74
N HIS A 428 7.68 -26.97 38.36
CA HIS A 428 6.85 -25.76 38.29
C HIS A 428 5.90 -25.84 37.10
N ARG A 429 4.63 -25.48 37.35
CA ARG A 429 3.57 -25.47 36.35
C ARG A 429 3.60 -24.14 35.59
N HIS A 430 3.64 -24.21 34.26
CA HIS A 430 3.56 -23.07 33.36
C HIS A 430 2.31 -23.16 32.50
N VAL A 431 1.67 -22.04 32.22
CA VAL A 431 0.49 -21.96 31.34
C VAL A 431 0.85 -21.13 30.11
N LYS A 432 0.51 -21.65 28.94
CA LYS A 432 0.79 -21.02 27.64
C LYS A 432 -0.39 -21.15 26.70
N THR A 433 -0.35 -20.36 25.64
CA THR A 433 -1.37 -20.34 24.59
C THR A 433 -0.72 -20.57 23.23
N PHE A 434 -1.43 -21.27 22.36
CA PHE A 434 -1.03 -21.51 20.97
C PHE A 434 -2.24 -21.32 20.06
N ASP A 435 -2.08 -20.47 19.04
CA ASP A 435 -3.14 -20.21 18.07
C ASP A 435 -3.02 -21.22 16.91
N MET A 436 -4.12 -21.90 16.56
CA MET A 436 -4.17 -22.96 15.55
C MET A 436 -5.46 -22.90 14.73
N PRO A 437 -5.48 -23.44 13.49
CA PRO A 437 -6.69 -23.48 12.68
C PRO A 437 -7.69 -24.53 13.20
N GLN A 438 -8.98 -24.33 12.90
CA GLN A 438 -10.08 -25.17 13.39
C GLN A 438 -9.91 -26.68 13.10
N ASP A 439 -9.37 -27.05 11.95
CA ASP A 439 -9.16 -28.45 11.57
C ASP A 439 -8.17 -29.17 12.49
N GLU A 440 -7.15 -28.45 12.96
CA GLU A 440 -6.23 -28.94 13.97
C GLU A 440 -6.88 -28.95 15.36
N ALA A 441 -7.60 -27.89 15.71
CA ALA A 441 -8.27 -27.74 17.01
C ALA A 441 -9.32 -28.83 17.28
N GLN A 442 -10.09 -29.23 16.26
CA GLN A 442 -11.06 -30.33 16.36
C GLN A 442 -10.42 -31.68 16.68
N GLY A 443 -9.11 -31.81 16.45
CA GLY A 443 -8.34 -32.98 16.84
C GLY A 443 -8.15 -33.07 18.34
N TRP A 444 -8.23 -31.96 19.09
CA TRP A 444 -7.88 -31.87 20.50
C TRP A 444 -9.11 -31.80 21.40
N ASN A 445 -9.05 -32.44 22.56
CA ASN A 445 -9.98 -32.27 23.66
C ASN A 445 -9.26 -31.73 24.90
N VAL A 446 -10.01 -31.11 25.82
CA VAL A 446 -9.47 -30.75 27.14
C VAL A 446 -9.05 -32.02 27.87
N GLY A 447 -7.84 -32.01 28.44
CA GLY A 447 -7.19 -33.17 29.05
C GLY A 447 -6.29 -33.98 28.11
N ASP A 448 -6.33 -33.72 26.79
CA ASP A 448 -5.38 -34.34 25.86
C ASP A 448 -3.95 -33.91 26.18
N VAL A 449 -3.01 -34.82 25.93
CA VAL A 449 -1.58 -34.58 26.14
C VAL A 449 -0.88 -34.37 24.79
N GLY A 450 -0.03 -33.36 24.70
CA GLY A 450 0.80 -33.08 23.54
C GLY A 450 2.24 -32.77 23.93
N SER A 451 3.12 -32.77 22.93
CA SER A 451 4.54 -32.50 23.13
C SER A 451 4.79 -30.99 23.18
N VAL A 452 5.58 -30.55 24.17
CA VAL A 452 6.02 -29.17 24.36
C VAL A 452 7.55 -29.14 24.37
N LEU A 453 8.14 -28.18 23.66
CA LEU A 453 9.54 -27.81 23.84
C LEU A 453 9.62 -26.54 24.68
N TYR A 454 10.47 -26.53 25.70
CA TYR A 454 10.73 -25.32 26.50
C TYR A 454 12.23 -25.11 26.74
N ASP A 455 12.63 -23.86 26.97
CA ASP A 455 14.02 -23.50 27.32
C ASP A 455 14.22 -23.74 28.83
N PRO A 456 15.14 -24.64 29.26
CA PRO A 456 15.35 -24.91 30.68
C PRO A 456 15.89 -23.70 31.45
N THR A 457 16.56 -22.76 30.78
CA THR A 457 17.07 -21.52 31.40
C THR A 457 16.00 -20.45 31.52
N ARG A 458 14.97 -20.51 30.66
CA ARG A 458 13.83 -19.59 30.62
C ARG A 458 12.58 -20.40 30.43
N SER A 459 12.10 -21.02 31.50
CA SER A 459 10.97 -21.95 31.43
C SER A 459 9.68 -21.32 30.95
N THR A 460 9.58 -19.98 30.87
CA THR A 460 8.47 -19.27 30.22
C THR A 460 8.49 -19.34 28.69
N ASP A 461 9.61 -19.70 28.08
CA ASP A 461 9.75 -19.78 26.63
C ASP A 461 9.45 -21.22 26.21
N ALA A 462 8.25 -21.43 25.64
CA ALA A 462 7.81 -22.75 25.21
C ALA A 462 7.00 -22.71 23.92
N VAL A 463 7.07 -23.81 23.17
CA VAL A 463 6.37 -24.02 21.90
C VAL A 463 5.67 -25.38 21.93
N TRP A 464 4.38 -25.36 21.59
CA TRP A 464 3.57 -26.55 21.37
C TRP A 464 3.97 -27.24 20.06
N LEU A 465 4.30 -28.52 20.11
CA LEU A 465 4.65 -29.33 18.94
C LEU A 465 3.49 -30.19 18.41
N GLY A 466 2.40 -30.30 19.18
CA GLY A 466 1.27 -31.17 18.86
C GLY A 466 1.44 -32.60 19.34
N ARG A 467 0.69 -33.54 18.74
CA ARG A 467 0.78 -34.97 19.08
C ARG A 467 2.10 -35.53 18.59
N GLU A 468 2.73 -36.34 19.42
CA GLU A 468 3.88 -37.13 18.98
C GLU A 468 3.37 -38.09 17.89
N LYS A 469 3.94 -38.00 16.69
CA LYS A 469 3.66 -38.96 15.63
C LYS A 469 4.41 -40.22 16.00
N THR A 470 3.72 -41.13 16.69
CA THR A 470 4.13 -42.52 16.91
C THR A 470 4.30 -43.26 15.60
#